data_AF-A0AAN8UPJ9-F1
#
_entry.id   AF-A0AAN8UPJ9-F1
#
_cell.length_a   1.000
_cell.length_b   1.000
_cell.length_c   1.000
_cell.angle_alpha   90.00
_cell.angle_beta   90.00
_cell.angle_gamma   90.00
#
_symmetry.space_group_name_H-M   'P 1'
#
loop_
_entity.id
_entity.type
_entity.pdbx_description
1 polymer ?
#
loop_
_entity_poly.entity_id
_entity_poly.type
_entity_poly.pdbx_seq_one_letter_code
_entity_poly.pdbx_strand_id
1 'polypeptide(L)'
;MVKEVIDQQRMLDCTKTHTKPAVLFSEGGYAGNFFHSSADDFRKFLRSSFPLERSSGIELRDGGRKGPGLVIISRKRTQRFTNENEIAKMAKDLGCEVVMLEANSNITSFSRIVNSCDVMMGVHGAGLTNMVFLPEKAVFIQMIAIGHE
;
A
#
# COMPACT_ATOMS: atom_id res chain seq x y z
N MET A 1 -18.78 10.03 11.55
CA MET A 1 -19.97 10.53 10.84
C MET A 1 -19.93 9.96 9.42
N VAL A 2 -20.52 8.78 9.23
CA VAL A 2 -20.69 8.19 7.90
C VAL A 2 -21.82 8.97 7.25
N LYS A 3 -21.53 9.70 6.16
CA LYS A 3 -22.58 10.33 5.36
C LYS A 3 -23.09 9.29 4.38
N GLU A 4 -24.40 9.04 4.39
CA GLU A 4 -25.07 8.46 3.23
C GLU A 4 -24.82 9.38 2.04
N VAL A 5 -24.28 8.83 0.96
CA VAL A 5 -24.19 9.51 -0.32
C VAL A 5 -25.58 9.42 -0.96
N ILE A 6 -26.45 10.37 -0.60
CA ILE A 6 -27.66 10.65 -1.37
C ILE A 6 -27.26 11.70 -2.40
N ASP A 7 -26.81 11.25 -3.56
CA ASP A 7 -26.79 12.10 -4.74
C ASP A 7 -27.23 11.29 -5.97
N GLN A 8 -28.35 11.73 -6.56
CA GLN A 8 -28.93 11.17 -7.79
C GLN A 8 -28.20 11.65 -9.05
N GLN A 9 -26.94 12.07 -8.94
CA GLN A 9 -26.15 12.50 -10.07
C GLN A 9 -25.57 11.26 -10.78
N ARG A 10 -26.35 10.71 -11.74
CA ARG A 10 -26.02 9.64 -12.71
C ARG A 10 -24.74 8.87 -12.35
N MET A 11 -24.86 7.89 -11.44
CA MET A 11 -23.87 6.81 -11.41
C MET A 11 -23.81 6.23 -12.82
N LEU A 12 -22.64 6.27 -13.43
CA LEU A 12 -22.40 5.61 -14.72
C LEU A 12 -22.81 4.15 -14.56
N ASP A 13 -23.62 3.64 -15.49
CA ASP A 13 -24.01 2.23 -15.49
C ASP A 13 -22.75 1.36 -15.50
N CYS A 14 -22.65 0.46 -14.52
CA CYS A 14 -21.51 -0.44 -14.36
C CYS A 14 -21.35 -1.27 -15.64
N THR A 15 -20.32 -0.96 -16.45
CA THR A 15 -20.11 -1.60 -17.76
C THR A 15 -19.31 -2.91 -17.64
N LYS A 16 -18.74 -3.20 -16.46
CA LYS A 16 -17.86 -4.33 -16.19
C LYS A 16 -18.10 -4.86 -14.78
N THR A 17 -18.69 -6.06 -14.69
CA THR A 17 -18.78 -6.80 -13.43
C THR A 17 -17.60 -7.76 -13.29
N HIS A 18 -16.89 -7.66 -12.17
CA HIS A 18 -15.84 -8.61 -11.80
C HIS A 18 -16.33 -9.48 -10.65
N THR A 19 -16.12 -10.79 -10.74
CA THR A 19 -16.42 -11.75 -9.66
C THR A 19 -15.31 -11.80 -8.60
N LYS A 20 -14.18 -11.13 -8.86
CA LYS A 20 -13.06 -11.01 -7.92
C LYS A 20 -13.25 -9.76 -7.06
N PRO A 21 -12.99 -9.81 -5.75
CA PRO A 21 -13.05 -8.63 -4.89
C PRO A 21 -12.07 -7.56 -5.42
N ALA A 22 -12.55 -6.34 -5.57
CA ALA A 22 -11.77 -5.18 -5.98
C ALA A 22 -11.68 -4.18 -4.83
N VAL A 23 -10.49 -3.63 -4.61
CA VAL A 23 -10.29 -2.51 -3.69
C VAL A 23 -10.14 -1.25 -4.54
N LEU A 24 -11.06 -0.31 -4.35
CA LEU A 24 -10.97 1.00 -4.99
C LEU A 24 -10.04 1.89 -4.16
N PHE A 25 -8.94 2.33 -4.76
CA PHE A 25 -8.05 3.32 -4.15
C PHE A 25 -8.44 4.72 -4.62
N SER A 26 -8.52 5.66 -3.69
CA SER A 26 -8.59 7.08 -4.03
C SER A 26 -7.16 7.61 -4.17
N GLU A 27 -6.78 8.08 -5.35
CA GLU A 27 -5.44 8.66 -5.60
C GLU A 27 -5.24 10.08 -5.03
N GLY A 28 -6.20 10.59 -4.25
CA GLY A 28 -6.16 11.95 -3.70
C GLY A 28 -6.20 11.98 -2.17
N GLY A 29 -5.08 12.36 -1.54
CA GLY A 29 -5.05 12.86 -0.16
C GLY A 29 -5.15 14.40 -0.14
N TYR A 30 -5.51 14.98 1.01
CA TYR A 30 -5.46 16.44 1.21
C TYR A 30 -4.01 16.93 1.07
N ALA A 31 -3.64 17.41 -0.12
CA ALA A 31 -2.34 18.02 -0.40
C ALA A 31 -2.35 19.52 -0.09
N GLY A 32 -1.18 20.11 0.22
CA GLY A 32 -1.01 21.56 0.34
C GLY A 32 -1.15 22.16 1.75
N ASN A 33 -1.03 21.36 2.82
CA ASN A 33 -0.94 21.86 4.20
C ASN A 33 0.47 21.66 4.80
N PHE A 34 0.75 22.27 5.96
CA PHE A 34 2.05 22.18 6.64
C PHE A 34 2.50 20.73 6.90
N PHE A 35 1.57 19.85 7.26
CA PHE A 35 1.88 18.45 7.53
C PHE A 35 2.39 17.73 6.27
N HIS A 36 1.84 18.05 5.10
CA HIS A 36 2.33 17.54 3.81
C HIS A 36 3.77 18.00 3.54
N SER A 37 4.07 19.29 3.70
CA SER A 37 5.43 19.82 3.51
C SER A 37 6.44 19.17 4.46
N SER A 38 6.06 19.01 5.73
CA SER A 38 6.93 18.39 6.73
C SER A 38 7.20 16.90 6.46
N ALA A 39 6.19 16.17 5.97
CA ALA A 39 6.34 14.77 5.59
C ALA A 39 7.20 14.61 4.33
N ASP A 40 7.08 15.52 3.36
CA ASP A 40 7.90 15.54 2.15
C ASP A 40 9.37 15.77 2.48
N ASP A 41 9.67 16.75 3.33
CA ASP A 41 11.04 17.04 3.74
C ASP A 41 11.65 15.89 4.55
N PHE A 42 10.85 15.25 5.41
CA PHE A 42 11.27 14.03 6.11
C PHE A 42 11.56 12.88 5.12
N ARG A 43 10.73 12.70 4.08
CA ARG A 43 10.97 11.71 3.02
C ARG A 43 12.24 12.02 2.23
N LYS A 44 12.49 13.28 1.89
CA LYS A 44 13.75 13.71 1.23
C LYS A 44 14.97 13.37 2.11
N PHE A 45 14.89 13.68 3.40
CA PHE A 45 15.93 13.33 4.36
C PHE A 45 16.19 11.81 4.39
N LEU A 46 15.14 10.99 4.50
CA LEU A 46 15.28 9.54 4.50
C LEU A 46 15.88 9.01 3.19
N ARG A 47 15.49 9.57 2.03
CA ARG A 47 16.10 9.21 0.74
C ARG A 47 17.58 9.56 0.65
N SER A 48 18.05 10.58 1.39
CA SER A 48 19.48 10.90 1.47
C SER A 48 20.24 9.98 2.42
N SER A 49 19.57 9.41 3.43
CA SER A 49 20.20 8.58 4.47
C SER A 49 20.14 7.07 4.18
N PHE A 50 19.19 6.64 3.35
CA PHE A 50 19.03 5.23 2.97
C PHE A 50 19.30 5.03 1.47
N PRO A 51 19.78 3.84 1.05
CA PRO A 51 20.02 3.52 -0.36
C PRO A 51 18.70 3.23 -1.09
N LEU A 52 17.90 4.28 -1.32
CA LEU A 52 16.60 4.21 -1.97
C LEU A 52 16.75 4.57 -3.46
N GLU A 53 16.95 3.56 -4.29
CA GLU A 53 17.24 3.73 -5.72
C GLU A 53 16.01 4.17 -6.52
N ARG A 54 14.81 3.75 -6.11
CA ARG A 54 13.56 4.01 -6.83
C ARG A 54 12.90 5.29 -6.33
N SER A 55 12.65 6.23 -7.24
CA SER A 55 11.95 7.50 -6.97
C SER A 55 10.45 7.43 -7.24
N SER A 56 10.01 6.71 -8.28
CA SER A 56 8.61 6.54 -8.67
C SER A 56 8.18 5.07 -8.72
N GLY A 57 6.96 4.81 -8.26
CA GLY A 57 6.29 3.52 -8.19
C GLY A 57 5.68 3.15 -9.53
N ILE A 58 4.40 2.78 -9.55
CA ILE A 58 3.73 2.23 -10.74
C ILE A 58 3.89 3.16 -11.95
N GLU A 59 4.62 2.69 -12.96
CA GLU A 59 4.44 3.12 -14.34
C GLU A 59 3.61 2.04 -15.03
N LEU A 60 2.32 2.30 -15.24
CA LEU A 60 1.46 1.45 -16.07
C LEU A 60 1.96 1.54 -17.52
N ARG A 61 3.07 0.87 -17.82
CA ARG A 61 3.55 0.69 -19.18
C ARG A 61 2.67 -0.38 -19.81
N ASP A 62 1.79 0.08 -20.69
CA ASP A 62 1.06 -0.75 -21.64
C ASP A 62 2.10 -1.60 -22.41
N GLY A 63 2.32 -2.85 -21.98
CA GLY A 63 3.32 -3.77 -22.54
C GLY A 63 4.48 -4.23 -21.63
N GLY A 64 4.53 -3.84 -20.35
CA GLY A 64 5.52 -4.35 -19.39
C GLY A 64 5.18 -5.76 -18.87
N ARG A 65 6.08 -6.73 -19.07
CA ARG A 65 5.90 -8.17 -18.73
C ARG A 65 5.84 -8.52 -17.22
N LYS A 66 5.96 -7.55 -16.32
CA LYS A 66 6.09 -7.80 -14.88
C LYS A 66 4.96 -7.09 -14.14
N GLY A 67 4.15 -7.85 -13.39
CA GLY A 67 3.07 -7.29 -12.60
C GLY A 67 3.57 -6.47 -11.41
N PRO A 68 2.69 -5.72 -10.74
CA PRO A 68 3.08 -4.83 -9.65
C PRO A 68 3.65 -5.61 -8.46
N GLY A 69 4.74 -5.10 -7.87
CA GLY A 69 5.32 -5.65 -6.66
C GLY A 69 4.48 -5.31 -5.44
N LEU A 70 3.94 -6.33 -4.75
CA LEU A 70 3.17 -6.18 -3.52
C LEU A 70 3.99 -6.68 -2.33
N VAL A 71 4.28 -5.81 -1.37
CA VAL A 71 4.82 -6.21 -0.07
C VAL A 71 3.71 -6.32 0.97
N ILE A 72 3.61 -7.48 1.63
CA ILE A 72 2.68 -7.72 2.74
C ILE A 72 3.48 -7.72 4.04
N ILE A 73 3.14 -6.80 4.96
CA ILE A 73 3.76 -6.71 6.27
C ILE A 73 3.07 -7.66 7.24
N SER A 74 3.79 -8.73 7.59
CA SER A 74 3.35 -9.75 8.55
C SER A 74 3.71 -9.36 9.99
N ARG A 75 2.88 -9.81 10.94
CA ARG A 75 3.07 -9.61 12.39
C ARG A 75 2.83 -10.89 13.17
N LYS A 76 3.70 -11.18 14.14
CA LYS A 76 3.59 -12.39 14.99
C LYS A 76 2.62 -12.27 16.16
N ARG A 77 2.37 -11.06 16.67
CA ARG A 77 1.63 -10.83 17.93
C ARG A 77 0.18 -10.43 17.69
N THR A 78 -0.15 -9.17 17.98
CA THR A 78 -1.49 -8.61 17.94
C THR A 78 -1.79 -7.99 16.58
N GLN A 79 -3.10 -7.90 16.25
CA GLN A 79 -3.59 -7.28 15.01
C GLN A 79 -2.81 -7.79 13.78
N ARG A 80 -2.94 -9.09 13.52
CA ARG A 80 -2.28 -9.80 12.43
C ARG A 80 -3.31 -10.38 11.46
N PHE A 81 -2.88 -10.61 10.25
CA PHE A 81 -3.62 -11.46 9.33
C PHE A 81 -3.55 -12.91 9.81
N THR A 82 -4.70 -13.57 9.84
CA THR A 82 -4.78 -15.01 10.10
C THR A 82 -4.66 -15.83 8.81
N ASN A 83 -4.91 -15.19 7.66
CA ASN A 83 -4.97 -15.79 6.34
C ASN A 83 -3.93 -15.19 5.36
N GLU A 84 -2.72 -14.87 5.84
CA GLU A 84 -1.64 -14.27 5.01
C GLU A 84 -1.36 -15.06 3.73
N ASN A 85 -1.36 -16.38 3.83
CA ASN A 85 -1.12 -17.27 2.69
C ASN A 85 -2.24 -17.19 1.63
N GLU A 86 -3.49 -17.03 2.05
CA GLU A 86 -4.63 -16.90 1.13
C GLU A 86 -4.60 -15.54 0.43
N ILE A 87 -4.30 -14.48 1.18
CA ILE A 87 -4.12 -13.13 0.63
C ILE A 87 -2.98 -13.12 -0.38
N ALA A 88 -1.83 -13.71 -0.03
CA ALA A 88 -0.67 -13.79 -0.92
C ALA A 88 -0.99 -14.61 -2.17
N LYS A 89 -1.72 -15.73 -2.04
CA LYS A 89 -2.16 -16.52 -3.19
C LYS A 89 -3.09 -15.73 -4.09
N MET A 90 -4.10 -15.07 -3.53
CA MET A 90 -5.04 -14.24 -4.28
C MET A 90 -4.33 -13.13 -5.04
N ALA A 91 -3.37 -12.44 -4.42
CA ALA A 91 -2.60 -11.40 -5.07
C ALA A 91 -1.72 -11.94 -6.22
N LYS A 92 -1.12 -13.13 -6.06
CA LYS A 92 -0.41 -13.81 -7.16
C LYS A 92 -1.34 -14.20 -8.31
N ASP A 93 -2.54 -14.70 -8.01
CA ASP A 93 -3.56 -15.06 -9.01
C ASP A 93 -4.11 -13.82 -9.75
N LEU A 94 -3.96 -12.63 -9.17
CA LEU A 94 -4.24 -11.33 -9.79
C LEU A 94 -3.04 -10.76 -10.58
N GLY A 95 -1.90 -11.44 -10.58
CA GLY A 95 -0.69 -11.06 -11.32
C GLY A 95 0.32 -10.22 -10.54
N CYS A 96 0.15 -10.02 -9.23
CA CYS A 96 1.12 -9.29 -8.42
C CYS A 96 2.35 -10.16 -8.10
N GLU A 97 3.53 -9.54 -8.04
CA GLU A 97 4.72 -10.16 -7.46
C GLU A 97 4.71 -9.95 -5.95
N VAL A 98 4.40 -10.99 -5.19
CA VAL A 98 4.16 -10.86 -3.73
C VAL A 98 5.42 -11.17 -2.91
N VAL A 99 5.81 -10.22 -2.06
CA VAL A 99 6.85 -10.37 -1.04
C VAL A 99 6.21 -10.30 0.34
N MET A 100 6.51 -11.27 1.20
CA MET A 100 6.12 -11.21 2.61
C MET A 100 7.29 -10.71 3.45
N LEU A 101 7.04 -9.71 4.29
CA LEU A 101 8.05 -9.10 5.13
C LEU A 101 7.57 -9.06 6.58
N GLU A 102 8.29 -9.71 7.48
CA GLU A 102 8.02 -9.61 8.90
C GLU A 102 8.47 -8.24 9.43
N ALA A 103 7.65 -7.61 10.28
CA ALA A 103 8.06 -6.42 11.02
C ALA A 103 9.23 -6.75 11.97
N ASN A 104 10.46 -6.59 11.48
CA ASN A 104 11.71 -6.82 12.19
C ASN A 104 12.54 -5.53 12.33
N SER A 105 13.66 -5.58 13.05
CA SER A 105 14.49 -4.41 13.38
C SER A 105 15.51 -4.02 12.29
N ASN A 106 15.68 -4.79 11.21
CA ASN A 106 16.68 -4.49 10.17
C ASN A 106 16.11 -3.49 9.14
N ILE A 107 16.16 -2.21 9.51
CA ILE A 107 15.60 -1.11 8.73
C ILE A 107 16.23 -0.94 7.33
N THR A 108 17.52 -1.25 7.16
CA THR A 108 18.22 -1.09 5.86
C THR A 108 17.75 -2.12 4.83
N SER A 109 17.53 -3.36 5.26
CA SER A 109 17.00 -4.40 4.37
C SER A 109 15.52 -4.14 4.08
N PHE A 110 14.79 -3.72 5.12
CA PHE A 110 13.38 -3.35 5.01
C PHE A 110 13.17 -2.21 4.02
N SER A 111 13.98 -1.15 4.11
CA SER A 111 13.84 0.04 3.26
C SER A 111 14.11 -0.28 1.79
N ARG A 112 15.08 -1.14 1.48
CA ARG A 112 15.33 -1.63 0.11
C ARG A 112 14.17 -2.43 -0.46
N ILE A 113 13.61 -3.36 0.32
CA ILE A 113 12.49 -4.21 -0.11
C ILE A 113 11.23 -3.38 -0.32
N VAL A 114 10.92 -2.46 0.59
CA VAL A 114 9.75 -1.59 0.43
C VAL A 114 9.93 -0.64 -0.74
N ASN A 115 11.13 -0.08 -0.94
CA ASN A 115 11.39 0.83 -2.05
C ASN A 115 11.32 0.14 -3.43
N SER A 116 11.53 -1.18 -3.50
CA SER A 116 11.39 -1.92 -4.76
C SER A 116 9.94 -2.25 -5.12
N CYS A 117 9.00 -2.14 -4.19
CA CYS A 117 7.59 -2.52 -4.37
C CYS A 117 6.71 -1.34 -4.80
N ASP A 118 5.63 -1.67 -5.49
CA ASP A 118 4.61 -0.75 -5.99
C ASP A 118 3.43 -0.58 -5.03
N VAL A 119 3.15 -1.62 -4.25
CA VAL A 119 2.06 -1.68 -3.29
C VAL A 119 2.59 -2.21 -1.95
N MET A 120 2.18 -1.59 -0.85
CA MET A 120 2.43 -2.10 0.50
C MET A 120 1.11 -2.31 1.22
N MET A 121 0.93 -3.49 1.81
CA MET A 121 -0.26 -3.88 2.55
C MET A 121 0.10 -4.32 3.97
N GLY A 122 -0.71 -3.94 4.95
CA GLY A 122 -0.62 -4.56 6.27
C GLY A 122 -1.66 -4.06 7.26
N VAL A 123 -1.64 -4.63 8.47
CA VAL A 123 -2.57 -4.26 9.55
C VAL A 123 -2.08 -3.01 10.29
N HIS A 124 -3.02 -2.14 10.68
CA HIS A 124 -2.77 -0.90 11.42
C HIS A 124 -1.74 -1.07 12.56
N GLY A 125 -0.83 -0.12 12.70
CA GLY A 125 0.14 -0.03 13.80
C GLY A 125 1.55 0.34 13.35
N ALA A 126 2.50 0.32 14.28
CA ALA A 126 3.84 0.89 14.10
C ALA A 126 4.66 0.29 12.94
N GLY A 127 4.48 -1.00 12.60
CA GLY A 127 5.23 -1.62 11.49
C GLY A 127 4.92 -1.03 10.10
N LEU A 128 3.83 -0.26 9.97
CA LEU A 128 3.46 0.41 8.73
C LEU A 128 4.08 1.80 8.55
N THR A 129 4.75 2.35 9.57
CA THR A 129 5.48 3.62 9.44
C THR A 129 6.54 3.56 8.36
N ASN A 130 7.04 2.36 8.05
CA ASN A 130 7.99 2.12 6.98
C ASN A 130 7.43 2.41 5.56
N MET A 131 6.14 2.78 5.43
CA MET A 131 5.58 3.34 4.19
C MET A 131 6.38 4.55 3.66
N VAL A 132 7.14 5.23 4.52
CA VAL A 132 8.02 6.33 4.13
C VAL A 132 9.11 5.93 3.11
N PHE A 133 9.42 4.63 3.00
CA PHE A 133 10.38 4.10 2.02
C PHE A 133 9.77 3.77 0.67
N LEU A 134 8.44 3.79 0.54
CA LEU A 134 7.77 3.57 -0.72
C LEU A 134 8.16 4.66 -1.74
N PRO A 135 8.33 4.30 -3.02
CA PRO A 135 8.52 5.30 -4.06
C PRO A 135 7.25 6.16 -4.24
N GLU A 136 7.39 7.32 -4.87
CA GLU A 136 6.25 8.19 -5.18
C GLU A 136 5.21 7.46 -6.04
N LYS A 137 3.91 7.74 -5.88
CA LYS A 137 2.82 7.03 -6.59
C LYS A 137 2.67 5.55 -6.26
N ALA A 138 3.36 5.03 -5.23
CA ALA A 138 3.07 3.71 -4.69
C ALA A 138 1.73 3.71 -3.92
N VAL A 139 1.08 2.55 -3.88
CA VAL A 139 -0.18 2.36 -3.17
C VAL A 139 0.08 1.80 -1.77
N PHE A 140 -0.56 2.38 -0.76
CA PHE A 140 -0.51 1.90 0.61
C PHE A 140 -1.90 1.44 1.08
N ILE A 141 -2.00 0.20 1.54
CA ILE A 141 -3.23 -0.45 1.98
C ILE A 141 -3.12 -0.77 3.47
N GLN A 142 -3.85 -0.01 4.29
CA GLN A 142 -3.94 -0.27 5.72
C GLN A 142 -5.25 -0.99 6.06
N MET A 143 -5.11 -2.18 6.64
CA MET A 143 -6.23 -2.94 7.18
C MET A 143 -6.42 -2.57 8.65
N ILE A 144 -7.60 -2.05 9.01
CA ILE A 144 -7.95 -1.73 10.39
C ILE A 144 -8.81 -2.86 10.93
N ALA A 145 -8.28 -3.58 11.93
CA ALA A 145 -9.05 -4.60 12.63
C ALA A 145 -10.01 -3.90 13.61
N ILE A 146 -11.25 -3.69 13.19
CA ILE A 146 -12.36 -3.30 14.07
C ILE A 146 -12.91 -4.56 14.75
N GLY A 147 -12.33 -4.91 15.91
CA GLY A 147 -12.95 -5.83 16.84
C GLY A 147 -13.82 -5.03 17.81
N HIS A 148 -15.12 -5.32 17.85
CA HIS A 148 -15.90 -5.06 19.05
C HIS A 148 -15.46 -6.10 20.08
N GLU A 149 -15.21 -5.68 21.31
CA GLU A 149 -15.19 -6.59 22.46
C GLU A 149 -16.53 -7.31 22.58
#